data_AF-A0A2H0DW59-F1
#
_entry.id   AF-A0A2H0DW59-F1
#
_cell.length_a   1.000
_cell.length_b   1.000
_cell.length_c   1.000
_cell.angle_alpha   90.00
_cell.angle_beta   90.00
_cell.angle_gamma   90.00
#
_symmetry.space_group_name_H-M   'P 1'
#
loop_
_entity.id
_entity.type
_entity.pdbx_description
1 polymer ?
#
loop_
_entity_poly.entity_id
_entity_poly.type
_entity_poly.pdbx_seq_one_letter_code
_entity_poly.pdbx_strand_id
1 'polypeptide(L)'
;DFLMFQVKTAGKELIRLAYESLLPIGYIWITTLSTGDKFYSRMVASQEPIDEDTFMSYSHCGGSGPVCFYHPLEIENYLQTMGAKVIFQAETENTAGGIVNIILVQKPE
;
A
#
# COMPACT_ATOMS: atom_id res chain seq x y z
N ASP A 1 -7.16 -14.30 -16.79
CA ASP A 1 -5.95 -14.59 -15.98
C ASP A 1 -5.85 -13.63 -14.81
N PHE A 2 -5.61 -14.15 -13.62
CA PHE A 2 -5.53 -13.37 -12.38
C PHE A 2 -4.05 -13.28 -11.95
N LEU A 3 -3.53 -12.06 -11.81
CA LEU A 3 -2.17 -11.82 -11.36
C LEU A 3 -2.25 -11.37 -9.89
N MET A 4 -1.87 -12.27 -8.97
CA MET A 4 -1.86 -11.97 -7.54
C MET A 4 -0.48 -11.46 -7.14
N PHE A 5 -0.39 -10.21 -6.70
CA PHE A 5 0.83 -9.66 -6.12
C PHE A 5 0.60 -9.28 -4.66
N GLN A 6 1.31 -9.92 -3.74
CA GLN A 6 1.40 -9.41 -2.38
C GLN A 6 2.53 -8.40 -2.32
N VAL A 7 2.17 -7.12 -2.38
CA VAL A 7 3.17 -6.06 -2.39
C VAL A 7 3.45 -5.58 -0.96
N LYS A 8 4.23 -6.37 -0.22
CA LYS A 8 4.81 -5.89 1.05
C LYS A 8 5.79 -4.75 0.71
N THR A 9 5.63 -3.59 1.35
CA THR A 9 6.56 -2.45 1.25
C THR A 9 6.74 -1.79 -0.13
N ALA A 10 5.75 -1.83 -1.03
CA ALA A 10 5.84 -1.01 -2.25
C ALA A 10 5.68 0.48 -1.97
N GLY A 11 6.63 1.25 -2.48
CA GLY A 11 6.35 2.62 -2.91
C GLY A 11 5.30 2.62 -4.03
N LYS A 12 4.57 3.74 -4.16
CA LYS A 12 3.58 3.97 -5.24
C LYS A 12 4.11 3.61 -6.63
N GLU A 13 5.41 3.77 -6.88
CA GLU A 13 6.04 3.42 -8.14
C GLU A 13 5.95 1.93 -8.50
N LEU A 14 6.13 1.01 -7.55
CA LEU A 14 5.98 -0.42 -7.82
C LEU A 14 4.52 -0.78 -8.07
N ILE A 15 3.57 -0.10 -7.39
CA ILE A 15 2.14 -0.24 -7.63
C ILE A 15 1.80 0.21 -9.06
N ARG A 16 2.34 1.35 -9.51
CA ARG A 16 2.18 1.88 -10.87
C ARG A 16 2.66 0.89 -11.91
N LEU A 17 3.91 0.41 -11.79
CA LEU A 17 4.49 -0.55 -12.73
C LEU A 17 3.69 -1.84 -12.79
N ALA A 18 3.24 -2.36 -11.64
CA ALA A 18 2.41 -3.56 -11.60
C ALA A 18 1.07 -3.34 -12.30
N TYR A 19 0.39 -2.21 -12.05
CA TYR A 19 -0.87 -1.86 -12.71
C TYR A 19 -0.72 -1.67 -14.23
N GLU A 20 0.32 -0.96 -14.67
CA GLU A 20 0.60 -0.72 -16.09
C GLU A 20 0.87 -2.02 -16.85
N SER A 21 1.53 -2.98 -16.20
CA SER A 21 1.85 -4.30 -16.78
C SER A 21 0.62 -5.21 -16.99
N LEU A 22 -0.53 -4.88 -16.39
CA LEU A 22 -1.75 -5.67 -16.59
C LEU A 22 -2.22 -5.59 -18.04
N LEU A 23 -2.68 -6.72 -18.55
CA LEU A 23 -3.50 -6.76 -19.75
C LEU A 23 -4.83 -5.99 -19.53
N PRO A 24 -5.48 -5.49 -20.59
CA PRO A 24 -6.82 -4.93 -20.49
C PRO A 24 -7.77 -5.89 -19.77
N ILE A 25 -8.68 -5.35 -18.94
CA ILE A 25 -9.63 -6.09 -18.10
C ILE A 25 -8.94 -6.88 -16.95
N GLY A 26 -7.61 -6.85 -16.87
CA GLY A 26 -6.81 -7.51 -15.84
C GLY A 26 -7.07 -6.96 -14.43
N TYR A 27 -6.85 -7.81 -13.43
CA TYR A 27 -7.06 -7.47 -12.03
C TYR A 27 -5.73 -7.48 -11.27
N ILE A 28 -5.61 -6.58 -10.29
CA ILE A 28 -4.53 -6.60 -9.31
C ILE A 28 -5.10 -6.43 -7.90
N TRP A 29 -4.63 -7.30 -7.02
CA TRP A 29 -4.87 -7.23 -5.59
C TRP A 29 -3.63 -6.63 -4.93
N ILE A 30 -3.81 -5.57 -4.14
CA ILE A 30 -2.73 -4.85 -3.47
C ILE A 30 -3.00 -4.87 -1.97
N THR A 31 -1.95 -5.07 -1.19
CA THR A 31 -2.02 -5.02 0.28
C THR A 31 -0.92 -4.13 0.81
N THR A 32 -1.26 -3.11 1.58
CA THR A 32 -0.30 -2.18 2.20
C THR A 32 -0.52 -2.11 3.71
N LEU A 33 0.46 -1.59 4.45
CA LEU A 33 0.23 -1.24 5.86
C LEU A 33 -0.62 0.02 5.95
N SER A 34 -1.49 0.09 6.95
CA SER A 34 -2.39 1.23 7.15
C SER A 34 -1.87 2.21 8.18
N THR A 35 -2.09 3.51 7.95
CA THR A 35 -1.94 4.54 8.99
C THR A 35 -2.88 4.35 10.19
N GLY A 36 -3.90 3.48 10.08
CA GLY A 36 -4.71 3.03 11.22
C GLY A 36 -3.96 2.12 12.20
N ASP A 37 -2.75 1.68 11.86
CA ASP A 37 -1.92 0.85 12.74
C ASP A 37 -1.40 1.64 13.96
N LYS A 38 -1.53 1.06 15.16
CA LYS A 38 -1.03 1.67 16.40
C LYS A 38 0.48 1.88 16.38
N PHE A 39 1.23 1.04 15.64
CA PHE A 39 2.66 1.22 15.41
C PHE A 39 2.93 2.54 14.68
N TYR A 40 2.14 2.87 13.65
CA TYR A 40 2.24 4.16 12.96
C TYR A 40 2.01 5.34 13.91
N SER A 41 0.96 5.31 14.73
CA SER A 41 0.69 6.40 15.69
C SER A 41 1.83 6.61 16.68
N ARG A 42 2.50 5.54 17.12
CA ARG A 42 3.68 5.61 18.01
C ARG A 42 4.89 6.23 17.30
N MET A 43 5.07 5.96 16.02
CA MET A 43 6.16 6.55 15.22
C MET A 43 5.96 8.05 14.96
N VAL A 44 4.75 8.48 14.60
CA VAL A 44 4.45 9.91 14.36
C VAL A 44 4.69 10.74 15.63
N ALA A 45 4.39 10.17 16.80
CA ALA A 45 4.60 10.84 18.08
C ALA A 45 6.08 11.02 18.46
N SER A 46 7.03 10.28 17.86
CA SER A 46 8.46 10.39 18.19
C SER A 46 9.23 11.47 17.41
N GLN A 47 8.55 12.25 16.55
CA GLN A 47 8.97 13.50 15.90
C GLN A 47 10.50 13.80 15.80
N GLU A 48 11.19 13.13 14.88
CA GLU A 48 12.20 13.83 14.06
C GLU A 48 11.49 14.32 12.78
N PRO A 49 11.80 15.53 12.25
CA PRO A 49 11.13 16.07 11.08
C PRO A 49 11.40 15.20 9.86
N ILE A 50 10.34 14.62 9.29
CA ILE A 50 10.41 13.69 8.16
C ILE A 50 10.07 14.46 6.89
N ASP A 51 11.03 14.58 6.00
CA ASP A 51 10.90 15.20 4.68
C ASP A 51 9.83 14.47 3.86
N GLU A 52 8.96 15.19 3.15
CA GLU A 52 7.73 14.65 2.52
C GLU A 52 8.03 13.61 1.42
N ASP A 53 9.23 13.66 0.85
CA ASP A 53 9.73 12.70 -0.14
C ASP A 53 10.49 11.51 0.48
N THR A 54 10.70 11.53 1.79
CA THR A 54 11.53 10.59 2.54
C THR A 54 10.69 9.77 3.52
N PHE A 55 9.74 8.98 2.99
CA PHE A 55 9.30 7.77 3.69
C PHE A 55 10.45 6.73 3.67
N MET A 56 11.54 7.02 4.39
CA MET A 56 12.59 6.06 4.71
C MET A 56 12.68 5.83 6.21
N SER A 57 12.42 4.57 6.58
CA SER A 57 13.19 3.82 7.58
C SER A 57 13.19 4.38 9.01
N TYR A 58 12.24 3.91 9.82
CA TYR A 58 12.60 3.52 11.20
C TYR A 58 12.58 2.00 11.33
N SER A 59 13.80 1.49 11.44
CA SER A 59 14.20 0.12 11.60
C SER A 59 13.99 -0.33 13.05
N HIS A 60 12.85 -0.95 13.32
CA HIS A 60 12.82 -2.10 14.23
C HIS A 60 12.37 -3.32 13.48
N CYS A 61 13.19 -3.65 12.49
CA CYS A 61 13.21 -4.99 12.00
C CYS A 61 14.04 -5.81 13.00
N GLY A 62 13.49 -6.93 13.46
CA GLY A 62 14.29 -8.14 13.32
C GLY A 62 14.57 -8.33 11.82
N GLY A 63 15.57 -7.60 11.27
CA GLY A 63 16.02 -7.66 9.87
C GLY A 63 15.12 -7.04 8.77
N SER A 64 15.65 -6.06 8.02
CA SER A 64 15.23 -5.59 6.67
C SER A 64 14.23 -4.42 6.48
N GLY A 65 14.75 -3.24 6.08
CA GLY A 65 14.16 -2.33 5.08
C GLY A 65 13.26 -1.15 5.54
N PRO A 66 13.11 -0.09 4.72
CA PRO A 66 12.12 0.97 4.93
C PRO A 66 10.69 0.43 4.73
N VAL A 67 9.77 0.87 5.60
CA VAL A 67 8.37 0.41 5.61
C VAL A 67 7.44 1.60 5.38
N CYS A 68 6.55 1.49 4.39
CA CYS A 68 5.56 2.53 4.05
C CYS A 68 4.18 2.20 4.64
N PHE A 69 3.55 3.21 5.24
CA PHE A 69 2.17 3.18 5.73
C PHE A 69 1.34 4.12 4.87
N TYR A 70 0.14 3.70 4.49
CA TYR A 70 -0.75 4.50 3.65
C TYR A 70 -2.11 4.67 4.30
N HIS A 71 -2.73 5.82 4.07
CA HIS A 71 -4.16 5.96 4.38
C HIS A 71 -4.96 5.07 3.41
N PRO A 72 -6.08 4.43 3.82
CA PRO A 72 -6.87 3.56 2.93
C PRO A 72 -7.22 4.20 1.59
N LEU A 73 -7.60 5.49 1.62
CA LEU A 73 -7.98 6.26 0.41
C LEU A 73 -6.81 6.67 -0.47
N GLU A 74 -5.57 6.62 0.02
CA GLU A 74 -4.42 7.15 -0.70
C GLU A 74 -4.07 6.28 -1.91
N ILE A 75 -4.01 4.96 -1.71
CA ILE A 75 -3.76 4.00 -2.79
C ILE A 75 -4.96 3.92 -3.73
N GLU A 76 -6.17 4.03 -3.19
CA GLU A 76 -7.42 4.10 -3.97
C GLU A 76 -7.38 5.28 -4.94
N ASN A 77 -7.17 6.50 -4.44
CA ASN A 77 -7.10 7.71 -5.24
C ASN A 77 -5.98 7.61 -6.28
N TYR A 78 -4.81 7.11 -5.86
CA TYR A 78 -3.68 6.94 -6.77
C TYR A 78 -4.01 6.01 -7.95
N LEU A 79 -4.61 4.86 -7.69
CA LEU A 79 -5.03 3.91 -8.74
C LEU A 79 -6.15 4.50 -9.62
N GLN A 80 -7.11 5.21 -9.03
CA GLN A 80 -8.16 5.90 -9.78
C GLN A 80 -7.60 6.99 -10.72
N THR A 81 -6.53 7.70 -10.32
CA THR A 81 -5.87 8.68 -11.22
C THR A 81 -5.24 8.02 -12.45
N MET A 82 -4.94 6.73 -12.39
CA MET A 82 -4.46 5.92 -13.52
C MET A 82 -5.61 5.23 -14.28
N GLY A 83 -6.86 5.58 -13.98
CA GLY A 83 -8.06 5.01 -14.59
C GLY A 83 -8.47 3.64 -14.05
N ALA A 84 -7.90 3.18 -12.94
CA ALA A 84 -8.28 1.89 -12.37
C ALA A 84 -9.71 1.93 -11.84
N LYS A 85 -10.46 0.84 -12.07
CA LYS A 85 -11.76 0.62 -11.45
C LYS A 85 -11.60 -0.14 -10.15
N VAL A 86 -12.01 0.47 -9.03
CA VAL A 86 -12.00 -0.19 -7.73
C VAL A 86 -13.14 -1.21 -7.66
N ILE A 87 -12.80 -2.45 -7.30
CA ILE A 87 -13.75 -3.56 -7.18
C ILE A 87 -14.05 -3.86 -5.71
N PHE A 88 -13.03 -3.79 -4.86
CA PHE A 88 -13.13 -4.07 -3.45
C PHE A 88 -12.07 -3.31 -2.67
N GLN A 89 -12.43 -2.85 -1.47
CA GLN A 89 -11.52 -2.23 -0.52
C GLN A 89 -11.91 -2.61 0.90
N ALA A 90 -10.91 -2.94 1.71
CA ALA A 90 -11.09 -3.20 3.13
C ALA A 90 -9.84 -2.82 3.91
N GLU A 91 -10.06 -2.47 5.17
CA GLU A 91 -9.01 -2.37 6.17
C GLU A 91 -9.23 -3.49 7.19
N THR A 92 -8.17 -4.22 7.54
CA THR A 92 -8.28 -5.37 8.45
C THR A 92 -6.99 -5.60 9.22
N GLU A 93 -7.09 -6.35 10.32
CA GLU A 93 -5.95 -6.74 11.14
C GLU A 93 -5.34 -8.04 10.60
N ASN A 94 -4.02 -8.04 10.41
CA ASN A 94 -3.27 -9.22 10.01
C ASN A 94 -3.00 -10.14 11.22
N THR A 95 -2.50 -11.36 10.97
CA THR A 95 -2.22 -12.34 12.04
C THR A 95 -1.14 -11.93 13.03
N ALA A 96 -0.35 -10.89 12.72
CA ALA A 96 0.66 -10.31 13.60
C ALA A 96 0.14 -9.08 14.38
N GLY A 97 -1.14 -8.75 14.25
CA GLY A 97 -1.79 -7.63 14.94
C GLY A 97 -1.59 -6.26 14.28
N GLY A 98 -1.02 -6.22 13.08
CA GLY A 98 -0.86 -4.99 12.31
C GLY A 98 -2.05 -4.72 11.39
N ILE A 99 -2.39 -3.45 11.19
CA ILE A 99 -3.52 -3.05 10.33
C ILE A 99 -3.04 -2.91 8.89
N VAL A 100 -3.76 -3.56 7.96
CA VAL A 100 -3.47 -3.57 6.53
C VAL A 100 -4.64 -3.05 5.72
N ASN A 101 -4.32 -2.32 4.66
CA ASN A 101 -5.26 -1.95 3.60
C ASN A 101 -5.19 -3.01 2.51
N ILE A 102 -6.35 -3.41 2.03
CA ILE A 102 -6.53 -4.34 0.93
C ILE A 102 -7.35 -3.60 -0.13
N ILE A 103 -6.84 -3.59 -1.36
CA ILE A 103 -7.58 -3.05 -2.50
C ILE A 103 -7.45 -3.99 -3.69
N LEU A 104 -8.59 -4.31 -4.31
CA LEU A 104 -8.66 -5.02 -5.59
C LEU A 104 -9.15 -4.03 -6.63
N VAL A 105 -8.36 -3.84 -7.68
CA VAL A 105 -8.73 -2.99 -8.80
C VAL A 105 -8.65 -3.75 -10.12
N GLN A 106 -9.36 -3.24 -11.11
CA GLN A 106 -9.36 -3.71 -12.48
C GLN A 106 -8.83 -2.61 -13.41
N LYS A 107 -8.00 -3.00 -14.38
CA LYS A 107 -7.64 -2.14 -15.51
C LYS A 107 -8.77 -2.17 -16.54
N PRO A 108 -9.37 -1.02 -16.92
CA PRO A 108 -10.38 -0.97 -17.98
C PRO A 108 -9.83 -1.42 -19.34
N GLU A 109 -10.72 -1.52 -20.34
CA GLU A 109 -10.35 -1.77 -21.74
C GLU A 109 -9.46 -0.66 -22.33
#